data_AF-A0A6P2EB90-F1
#
_entry.id   AF-A0A6P2EB90-F1
#
_cell.length_a   1.000
_cell.length_b   1.000
_cell.length_c   1.000
_cell.angle_alpha   90.00
_cell.angle_beta   90.00
_cell.angle_gamma   90.00
#
_symmetry.space_group_name_H-M   'P 1'
#
loop_
_entity.id
_entity.type
_entity.pdbx_description
1 polymer ?
#
loop_
_entity_poly.entity_id
_entity_poly.type
_entity_poly.pdbx_seq_one_letter_code
_entity_poly.pdbx_strand_id
1 'polypeptide(L)'
;MTTPPIAYAGACDCHVHIYEDAWPLAPTATFKPPHAPASAYREVRRALGLTRTIVVQPTGYGFDNRCTLSALEQLGPEARGIAVVPLDVADDELERLHRAGIRGVRFMMLAGGLLPWSGLEDMAARIAPLSWNINLQLDGRELPQRMAMLERVPGRLVIDHIGKFLGPTPLDGEAVGALCRLLDKGNCWIKLAAPYETSKSGPPAYGDAVPLARLLAQRYPERCVWASNWPHPNVKPEPSNAALLDWALALFDSEPVRRKLRVDNPAELYGFPLLSAEGFHGPASAQAEPGPRPVSGIRAARRS
;
A
#
# COMPACT_ATOMS: atom_id res chain seq x y z
N MET A 1 14.53 -25.63 9.04
CA MET A 1 14.79 -24.88 7.79
C MET A 1 13.44 -24.42 7.28
N THR A 2 13.08 -23.17 7.54
CA THR A 2 11.79 -22.60 7.10
C THR A 2 11.80 -22.47 5.58
N THR A 3 10.77 -22.99 4.94
CA THR A 3 10.51 -22.81 3.50
C THR A 3 10.72 -21.33 3.14
N PRO A 4 11.50 -21.00 2.10
CA PRO A 4 11.69 -19.60 1.72
C PRO A 4 10.31 -18.99 1.42
N PRO A 5 10.03 -17.75 1.88
CA PRO A 5 8.77 -17.09 1.58
C PRO A 5 8.62 -17.07 0.06
N ILE A 6 7.43 -17.41 -0.42
CA ILE A 6 7.09 -17.35 -1.86
C ILE A 6 7.41 -15.93 -2.31
N ALA A 7 8.45 -15.78 -3.15
CA ALA A 7 8.82 -14.50 -3.72
C ALA A 7 7.76 -14.14 -4.75
N TYR A 8 6.88 -13.19 -4.42
CA TYR A 8 5.96 -12.65 -5.39
C TYR A 8 6.70 -11.56 -6.17
N ALA A 9 7.31 -11.94 -7.29
CA ALA A 9 7.97 -10.98 -8.17
C ALA A 9 7.03 -9.80 -8.47
N GLY A 10 7.51 -8.59 -8.21
CA GLY A 10 6.77 -7.34 -8.37
C GLY A 10 5.74 -7.03 -7.28
N ALA A 11 5.60 -7.85 -6.23
CA ALA A 11 4.68 -7.55 -5.13
C ALA A 11 5.16 -6.34 -4.32
N CYS A 12 4.22 -5.46 -4.00
CA CYS A 12 4.48 -4.12 -3.48
C CYS A 12 3.78 -3.89 -2.14
N ASP A 13 4.53 -3.32 -1.19
CA ASP A 13 3.96 -2.63 -0.04
C ASP A 13 3.75 -1.15 -0.38
N CYS A 14 2.50 -0.72 -0.47
CA CYS A 14 2.16 0.62 -0.99
C CYS A 14 2.11 1.74 0.05
N HIS A 15 2.52 1.48 1.31
CA HIS A 15 2.57 2.51 2.33
C HIS A 15 3.46 2.07 3.50
N VAL A 16 4.65 2.64 3.59
CA VAL A 16 5.51 2.54 4.77
C VAL A 16 6.08 3.90 5.13
N HIS A 17 6.44 4.07 6.39
CA HIS A 17 7.20 5.20 6.88
C HIS A 17 8.57 4.73 7.34
N ILE A 18 9.61 5.49 7.02
CA ILE A 18 10.94 5.30 7.62
C ILE A 18 11.14 6.42 8.64
N TYR A 19 11.67 6.05 9.81
CA TYR A 19 12.02 6.98 10.87
C TYR A 19 13.45 6.73 11.32
N GLU A 20 14.28 7.75 11.19
CA GLU A 20 15.70 7.75 11.50
C GLU A 20 16.02 8.95 12.40
N ASP A 21 16.97 8.75 13.32
CA ASP A 21 17.35 9.77 14.31
C ASP A 21 18.26 10.85 13.70
N ALA A 22 18.83 10.59 12.52
CA ALA A 22 19.74 11.50 11.81
C ALA A 22 19.04 12.77 11.29
N TRP A 23 17.71 12.79 11.20
CA TRP A 23 16.94 13.94 10.77
C TRP A 23 16.06 14.47 11.92
N PRO A 24 16.03 15.80 12.14
CA PRO A 24 15.22 16.37 13.19
C PRO A 24 13.74 16.23 12.87
N LEU A 25 12.92 16.01 13.91
CA LEU A 25 11.48 16.13 13.77
C LEU A 25 11.09 17.58 13.45
N ALA A 26 10.08 17.74 12.61
CA ALA A 26 9.50 19.03 12.33
C ALA A 26 8.88 19.63 13.60
N PRO A 27 8.86 20.96 13.76
CA PRO A 27 8.16 21.62 14.87
C PRO A 27 6.67 21.27 14.96
N THR A 28 6.07 20.82 13.85
CA THR A 28 4.66 20.39 13.74
C THR A 28 4.43 18.92 14.09
N ALA A 29 5.47 18.17 14.47
CA ALA A 29 5.34 16.76 14.81
C ALA A 29 4.42 16.58 16.03
N THR A 30 3.41 15.71 15.90
CA THR A 30 2.41 15.48 16.95
C THR A 30 2.81 14.42 17.96
N PHE A 31 3.87 13.64 17.68
CA PHE A 31 4.43 12.63 18.56
C PHE A 31 5.89 12.35 18.16
N LYS A 32 6.66 11.71 19.04
CA LYS A 32 7.98 11.15 18.72
C LYS A 32 7.80 9.74 18.14
N PRO A 33 8.10 9.50 16.85
CA PRO A 33 7.99 8.18 16.26
C PRO A 33 9.05 7.21 16.81
N PRO A 34 8.82 5.89 16.66
CA PRO A 34 9.86 4.90 16.97
C PRO A 34 11.04 5.05 15.99
N HIS A 35 12.23 4.61 16.41
CA HIS A 35 13.35 4.42 15.48
C HIS A 35 13.05 3.20 14.59
N ALA A 36 12.84 3.45 13.30
CA ALA A 36 12.35 2.47 12.32
C ALA A 36 13.10 2.67 10.99
N PRO A 37 14.38 2.24 10.93
CA PRO A 37 15.26 2.53 9.82
C PRO A 37 14.91 1.69 8.58
N ALA A 38 15.36 2.15 7.40
CA ALA A 38 15.14 1.43 6.14
C ALA A 38 15.74 0.01 6.17
N SER A 39 16.83 -0.19 6.92
CA SER A 39 17.45 -1.50 7.15
C SER A 39 16.53 -2.48 7.87
N ALA A 40 15.78 -2.03 8.90
CA ALA A 40 14.79 -2.86 9.58
C ALA A 40 13.63 -3.21 8.65
N TYR A 41 13.16 -2.24 7.85
CA TYR A 41 12.12 -2.51 6.89
C TYR A 41 12.53 -3.51 5.79
N ARG A 42 13.82 -3.54 5.36
CA ARG A 42 14.29 -4.56 4.41
C ARG A 42 14.05 -5.98 4.92
N GLU A 43 14.18 -6.22 6.23
CA GLU A 43 13.90 -7.52 6.82
C GLU A 43 12.41 -7.85 6.80
N VAL A 44 11.54 -6.87 7.10
CA VAL A 44 10.07 -7.02 6.97
C VAL A 44 9.66 -7.33 5.53
N ARG A 45 10.16 -6.54 4.57
CA ARG A 45 9.92 -6.74 3.13
C ARG A 45 10.35 -8.14 2.68
N ARG A 46 11.52 -8.62 3.13
CA ARG A 46 12.02 -9.97 2.82
C ARG A 46 11.14 -11.05 3.43
N ALA A 47 10.75 -10.91 4.70
CA ALA A 47 9.90 -11.87 5.39
C ALA A 47 8.52 -12.03 4.74
N LEU A 48 7.98 -10.95 4.17
CA LEU A 48 6.71 -10.96 3.44
C LEU A 48 6.83 -11.41 1.97
N GLY A 49 8.05 -11.67 1.47
CA GLY A 49 8.27 -12.03 0.07
C GLY A 49 7.99 -10.89 -0.93
N LEU A 50 8.09 -9.64 -0.48
CA LEU A 50 7.80 -8.45 -1.28
C LEU A 50 9.05 -7.91 -1.96
N THR A 51 8.88 -7.31 -3.13
CA THR A 51 9.99 -6.79 -3.95
C THR A 51 9.87 -5.31 -4.25
N ARG A 52 8.73 -4.66 -4.02
CA ARG A 52 8.55 -3.22 -4.25
C ARG A 52 8.06 -2.52 -2.99
N THR A 53 8.37 -1.24 -2.88
CA THR A 53 7.99 -0.45 -1.70
C THR A 53 7.67 0.98 -2.07
N ILE A 54 6.63 1.52 -1.44
CA ILE A 54 6.31 2.95 -1.47
C ILE A 54 6.60 3.57 -0.11
N VAL A 55 7.67 4.35 -0.04
CA VAL A 55 8.04 5.10 1.17
C VAL A 55 7.28 6.41 1.18
N VAL A 56 6.34 6.54 2.11
CA VAL A 56 5.50 7.73 2.27
C VAL A 56 6.15 8.63 3.32
N GLN A 57 6.31 9.91 2.99
CA GLN A 57 6.78 10.93 3.92
C GLN A 57 5.87 10.97 5.16
N PRO A 58 6.41 10.69 6.36
CA PRO A 58 5.64 10.80 7.59
C PRO A 58 5.49 12.26 8.00
N THR A 59 4.38 12.59 8.67
CA THR A 59 4.11 13.94 9.19
C THR A 59 5.19 14.42 10.17
N GLY A 60 5.90 13.50 10.82
CA GLY A 60 6.97 13.78 11.78
C GLY A 60 8.14 14.59 11.21
N TYR A 61 8.40 14.51 9.90
CA TYR A 61 9.47 15.29 9.24
C TYR A 61 8.94 16.49 8.43
N GLY A 62 7.63 16.69 8.38
CA GLY A 62 7.01 17.79 7.64
C GLY A 62 7.46 17.83 6.16
N PHE A 63 7.93 18.99 5.71
CA PHE A 63 8.46 19.19 4.34
C PHE A 63 9.89 18.69 4.13
N ASP A 64 10.60 18.25 5.18
CA ASP A 64 11.95 17.70 5.05
C ASP A 64 11.89 16.24 4.56
N ASN A 65 11.99 16.07 3.24
CA ASN A 65 11.92 14.75 2.61
C ASN A 65 13.26 13.98 2.65
N ARG A 66 14.33 14.49 3.30
CA ARG A 66 15.66 13.87 3.23
C ARG A 66 15.70 12.45 3.81
N CYS A 67 14.97 12.19 4.90
CA CYS A 67 14.85 10.83 5.45
C CYS A 67 14.18 9.87 4.44
N THR A 68 13.09 10.33 3.80
CA THR A 68 12.41 9.56 2.75
C THR A 68 13.31 9.30 1.55
N LEU A 69 14.04 10.30 1.06
CA LEU A 69 14.95 10.16 -0.07
C LEU A 69 16.11 9.22 0.25
N SER A 70 16.70 9.32 1.44
CA SER A 70 17.74 8.38 1.89
C SER A 70 17.22 6.95 1.95
N ALA A 71 15.98 6.75 2.39
CA ALA A 71 15.34 5.44 2.38
C ALA A 71 15.18 4.87 0.96
N LEU A 72 14.85 5.70 -0.05
CA LEU A 72 14.76 5.23 -1.44
C LEU A 72 16.10 4.75 -1.97
N GLU A 73 17.17 5.52 -1.74
CA GLU A 73 18.53 5.13 -2.12
C GLU A 73 18.93 3.80 -1.47
N GLN A 74 18.58 3.63 -0.19
CA GLN A 74 18.85 2.43 0.58
C GLN A 74 18.02 1.21 0.14
N LEU A 75 16.75 1.39 -0.22
CA LEU A 75 15.85 0.29 -0.62
C LEU A 75 16.01 -0.11 -2.10
N GLY A 76 16.67 0.74 -2.88
CA GLY A 76 17.09 0.47 -4.26
C GLY A 76 16.02 0.78 -5.32
N PRO A 77 16.24 0.34 -6.57
CA PRO A 77 15.45 0.75 -7.73
C PRO A 77 13.98 0.29 -7.71
N GLU A 78 13.62 -0.65 -6.83
CA GLU A 78 12.23 -1.10 -6.62
C GLU A 78 11.49 -0.28 -5.56
N ALA A 79 12.09 0.79 -5.04
CA ALA A 79 11.43 1.75 -4.17
C ALA A 79 10.94 2.97 -4.97
N ARG A 80 9.78 3.51 -4.58
CA ARG A 80 9.31 4.84 -4.96
C ARG A 80 8.89 5.59 -3.70
N GLY A 81 8.81 6.91 -3.79
CA GLY A 81 8.40 7.72 -2.65
C GLY A 81 7.18 8.58 -2.90
N ILE A 82 6.58 9.03 -1.80
CA ILE A 82 5.52 10.04 -1.78
C ILE A 82 6.00 11.15 -0.87
N ALA A 83 6.21 12.34 -1.41
CA ALA A 83 6.74 13.48 -0.69
C ALA A 83 5.64 14.30 -0.01
N VAL A 84 6.03 15.19 0.90
CA VAL A 84 5.22 16.36 1.28
C VAL A 84 6.02 17.59 0.90
N VAL A 85 5.46 18.48 0.11
CA VAL A 85 6.14 19.67 -0.42
C VAL A 85 5.28 20.92 -0.19
N PRO A 86 5.87 22.11 0.01
CA PRO A 86 5.13 23.36 0.06
C PRO A 86 4.31 23.60 -1.22
N LEU A 87 3.20 24.34 -1.13
CA LEU A 87 2.36 24.62 -2.31
C LEU A 87 3.06 25.49 -3.36
N ASP A 88 4.01 26.30 -2.92
CA ASP A 88 4.88 27.17 -3.72
C ASP A 88 6.23 26.53 -4.06
N VAL A 89 6.40 25.22 -3.83
CA VAL A 89 7.59 24.47 -4.27
C VAL A 89 7.87 24.79 -5.74
N ALA A 90 9.13 24.92 -6.16
CA ALA A 90 9.46 25.19 -7.55
C ALA A 90 9.34 23.93 -8.43
N ASP A 91 9.09 24.10 -9.73
CA ASP A 91 8.91 22.96 -10.65
C ASP A 91 10.21 22.15 -10.84
N ASP A 92 11.37 22.82 -10.81
CA ASP A 92 12.68 22.17 -10.88
C ASP A 92 12.93 21.22 -9.67
N GLU A 93 12.41 21.59 -8.51
CA GLU A 93 12.43 20.74 -7.32
C GLU A 93 11.50 19.53 -7.47
N LEU A 94 10.31 19.70 -8.07
CA LEU A 94 9.42 18.57 -8.39
C LEU A 94 10.11 17.59 -9.36
N GLU A 95 10.80 18.09 -10.37
CA GLU A 95 11.59 17.26 -11.28
C GLU A 95 12.76 16.57 -10.59
N ARG A 96 13.47 17.28 -9.70
CA ARG A 96 14.57 16.69 -8.91
C ARG A 96 14.06 15.53 -8.05
N LEU A 97 12.92 15.72 -7.38
CA LEU A 97 12.24 14.68 -6.62
C LEU A 97 11.78 13.52 -7.52
N HIS A 98 11.31 13.79 -8.74
CA HIS A 98 10.93 12.76 -9.70
C HIS A 98 12.13 11.88 -10.07
N ARG A 99 13.27 12.50 -10.39
CA ARG A 99 14.53 11.80 -10.69
C ARG A 99 15.00 10.97 -9.49
N ALA A 100 14.77 11.45 -8.27
CA ALA A 100 15.08 10.73 -7.04
C ALA A 100 14.07 9.60 -6.69
N GLY A 101 13.04 9.38 -7.50
CA GLY A 101 12.09 8.27 -7.33
C GLY A 101 10.77 8.63 -6.66
N ILE A 102 10.50 9.90 -6.36
CA ILE A 102 9.19 10.35 -5.90
C ILE A 102 8.15 10.21 -7.03
N ARG A 103 6.95 9.77 -6.68
CA ARG A 103 5.81 9.53 -7.60
C ARG A 103 4.51 10.11 -7.08
N GLY A 104 4.56 11.03 -6.12
CA GLY A 104 3.36 11.66 -5.59
C GLY A 104 3.60 12.62 -4.43
N VAL A 105 2.54 13.32 -4.09
CA VAL A 105 2.47 14.23 -2.93
C VAL A 105 1.40 13.72 -1.97
N ARG A 106 1.70 13.74 -0.67
CA ARG A 106 0.75 13.36 0.38
C ARG A 106 0.03 14.59 0.92
N PHE A 107 -1.30 14.50 0.90
CA PHE A 107 -2.21 15.38 1.62
C PHE A 107 -2.80 14.61 2.81
N MET A 108 -2.41 14.99 4.02
CA MET A 108 -2.97 14.48 5.27
C MET A 108 -3.93 15.53 5.80
N MET A 109 -5.24 15.29 5.73
CA MET A 109 -6.29 16.23 6.15
C MET A 109 -6.71 16.02 7.62
N LEU A 110 -6.00 15.16 8.34
CA LEU A 110 -6.14 14.95 9.77
C LEU A 110 -5.02 15.68 10.53
N ALA A 111 -5.08 15.63 11.86
CA ALA A 111 -4.09 16.29 12.73
C ALA A 111 -2.63 15.95 12.34
N GLY A 112 -1.78 16.99 12.30
CA GLY A 112 -0.38 16.89 11.89
C GLY A 112 -0.14 17.04 10.38
N GLY A 113 -1.19 17.17 9.58
CA GLY A 113 -1.10 17.55 8.17
C GLY A 113 -0.66 18.99 7.96
N LEU A 114 0.13 19.22 6.91
CA LEU A 114 0.65 20.54 6.56
C LEU A 114 -0.10 21.23 5.42
N LEU A 115 -0.73 20.46 4.54
CA LEU A 115 -1.32 20.98 3.31
C LEU A 115 -2.84 21.17 3.47
N PRO A 116 -3.38 22.34 3.12
CA PRO A 116 -4.81 22.59 3.19
C PRO A 116 -5.56 22.05 1.96
N TRP A 117 -6.87 21.85 2.10
CA TRP A 117 -7.77 21.51 0.99
C TRP A 117 -7.67 22.48 -0.20
N SER A 118 -7.49 23.78 0.06
CA SER A 118 -7.42 24.81 -0.97
C SER A 118 -6.24 24.63 -1.95
N GLY A 119 -5.17 23.95 -1.55
CA GLY A 119 -4.01 23.72 -2.41
C GLY A 119 -4.04 22.40 -3.18
N LEU A 120 -5.06 21.57 -2.99
CA LEU A 120 -5.09 20.21 -3.55
C LEU A 120 -5.23 20.22 -5.07
N GLU A 121 -6.17 20.99 -5.61
CA GLU A 121 -6.45 21.06 -7.05
C GLU A 121 -5.24 21.62 -7.82
N ASP A 122 -4.64 22.70 -7.32
CA ASP A 122 -3.44 23.32 -7.92
C ASP A 122 -2.24 22.38 -7.88
N MET A 123 -1.94 21.76 -6.73
CA MET A 123 -0.85 20.80 -6.62
C MET A 123 -1.07 19.61 -7.55
N ALA A 124 -2.30 19.08 -7.63
CA ALA A 124 -2.63 18.00 -8.54
C ALA A 124 -2.38 18.37 -10.01
N ALA A 125 -2.75 19.58 -10.42
CA ALA A 125 -2.49 20.08 -11.77
C ALA A 125 -0.98 20.16 -12.07
N ARG A 126 -0.19 20.65 -11.11
CA ARG A 126 1.27 20.77 -11.25
C ARG A 126 1.98 19.43 -11.36
N ILE A 127 1.53 18.40 -10.65
CA ILE A 127 2.17 17.08 -10.65
C ILE A 127 1.61 16.13 -11.72
N ALA A 128 0.48 16.46 -12.36
CA ALA A 128 -0.13 15.62 -13.39
C ALA A 128 0.80 15.32 -14.59
N PRO A 129 1.59 16.27 -15.14
CA PRO A 129 2.56 15.99 -16.21
C PRO A 129 3.64 14.98 -15.80
N LEU A 130 3.94 14.86 -14.50
CA LEU A 130 4.88 13.88 -13.96
C LEU A 130 4.25 12.49 -13.77
N SER A 131 2.96 12.32 -14.09
CA SER A 131 2.16 11.13 -13.80
C SER A 131 2.18 10.73 -12.32
N TRP A 132 2.27 11.74 -11.45
CA TRP A 132 2.29 11.57 -10.00
C TRP A 132 0.88 11.44 -9.41
N ASN A 133 0.85 10.93 -8.18
CA ASN A 133 -0.37 10.68 -7.42
C ASN A 133 -0.54 11.72 -6.31
N ILE A 134 -1.79 12.12 -6.04
CA ILE A 134 -2.15 12.68 -4.74
C ILE A 134 -2.51 11.51 -3.81
N ASN A 135 -1.70 11.29 -2.76
CA ASN A 135 -2.08 10.40 -1.67
C ASN A 135 -2.87 11.20 -0.64
N LEU A 136 -4.17 10.95 -0.55
CA LEU A 136 -5.09 11.67 0.31
C LEU A 136 -5.52 10.80 1.50
N GLN A 137 -5.19 11.27 2.71
CA GLN A 137 -5.71 10.72 3.95
C GLN A 137 -6.66 11.74 4.57
N LEU A 138 -7.89 11.31 4.85
CA LEU A 138 -8.97 12.13 5.38
C LEU A 138 -9.91 11.26 6.23
N ASP A 139 -10.88 11.87 6.90
CA ASP A 139 -12.06 11.13 7.37
C ASP A 139 -13.05 10.94 6.22
N GLY A 140 -13.29 9.71 5.81
CA GLY A 140 -14.16 9.36 4.68
C GLY A 140 -15.59 9.91 4.80
N ARG A 141 -16.04 10.25 6.01
CA ARG A 141 -17.33 10.93 6.25
C ARG A 141 -17.43 12.31 5.61
N GLU A 142 -16.30 12.95 5.33
CA GLU A 142 -16.23 14.26 4.66
C GLU A 142 -16.32 14.19 3.13
N LEU A 143 -16.24 12.99 2.53
CA LEU A 143 -16.22 12.84 1.08
C LEU A 143 -17.41 13.54 0.38
N PRO A 144 -18.67 13.42 0.85
CA PRO A 144 -19.80 14.09 0.19
C PRO A 144 -19.61 15.59 0.01
N GLN A 145 -19.09 16.28 1.03
CA GLN A 145 -18.88 17.73 1.00
C GLN A 145 -17.68 18.14 0.14
N ARG A 146 -16.78 17.19 -0.17
CA ARG A 146 -15.57 17.41 -0.97
C ARG A 146 -15.71 16.94 -2.42
N MET A 147 -16.78 16.22 -2.76
CA MET A 147 -16.95 15.59 -4.09
C MET A 147 -16.72 16.57 -5.24
N ALA A 148 -17.34 17.75 -5.21
CA ALA A 148 -17.19 18.72 -6.29
C ALA A 148 -15.73 19.13 -6.54
N MET A 149 -14.91 19.23 -5.49
CA MET A 149 -13.47 19.50 -5.61
C MET A 149 -12.73 18.27 -6.12
N LEU A 150 -12.95 17.11 -5.51
CA LEU A 150 -12.26 15.85 -5.84
C LEU A 150 -12.55 15.38 -7.28
N GLU A 151 -13.73 15.69 -7.81
CA GLU A 151 -14.10 15.42 -9.20
C GLU A 151 -13.33 16.29 -10.20
N ARG A 152 -12.85 17.47 -9.80
CA ARG A 152 -12.03 18.34 -10.68
C ARG A 152 -10.55 18.02 -10.63
N VAL A 153 -10.08 17.29 -9.61
CA VAL A 153 -8.67 16.91 -9.47
C VAL A 153 -8.19 16.20 -10.73
N PRO A 154 -7.18 16.76 -11.44
CA PRO A 154 -6.56 16.10 -12.58
C PRO A 154 -5.60 15.00 -12.11
N GLY A 155 -5.25 14.10 -13.01
CA GLY A 155 -4.30 13.03 -12.71
C GLY A 155 -4.90 11.99 -11.76
N ARG A 156 -4.08 11.51 -10.82
CA ARG A 156 -4.35 10.31 -10.04
C ARG A 156 -4.58 10.62 -8.56
N LEU A 157 -5.62 10.03 -7.96
CA LEU A 157 -5.93 10.14 -6.54
C LEU A 157 -5.80 8.78 -5.86
N VAL A 158 -5.23 8.74 -4.65
CA VAL A 158 -5.13 7.52 -3.84
C VAL A 158 -5.70 7.83 -2.46
N ILE A 159 -6.83 7.19 -2.13
CA ILE A 159 -7.41 7.28 -0.80
C ILE A 159 -6.69 6.30 0.13
N ASP A 160 -6.19 6.82 1.24
CA ASP A 160 -5.52 6.04 2.27
C ASP A 160 -6.51 5.24 3.13
N HIS A 161 -6.06 4.06 3.59
CA HIS A 161 -6.58 3.34 4.76
C HIS A 161 -8.10 3.09 4.77
N ILE A 162 -8.64 2.56 3.67
CA ILE A 162 -10.08 2.23 3.54
C ILE A 162 -10.97 3.49 3.73
N GLY A 163 -10.40 4.68 3.43
CA GLY A 163 -11.07 5.97 3.63
C GLY A 163 -11.08 6.46 5.08
N LYS A 164 -10.52 5.69 6.03
CA LYS A 164 -10.35 6.07 7.45
C LYS A 164 -11.59 6.73 8.07
N PHE A 165 -12.75 6.11 7.87
CA PHE A 165 -14.00 6.60 8.44
C PHE A 165 -13.94 6.58 9.97
N LEU A 166 -13.86 7.77 10.61
CA LEU A 166 -13.65 7.90 12.06
C LEU A 166 -14.96 7.76 12.87
N GLY A 167 -16.05 7.38 12.22
CA GLY A 167 -17.37 7.21 12.83
C GLY A 167 -18.15 6.06 12.20
N PRO A 168 -19.45 5.94 12.52
CA PRO A 168 -20.32 4.93 11.89
C PRO A 168 -20.23 5.01 10.37
N THR A 169 -20.12 3.85 9.73
CA THR A 169 -19.95 3.73 8.28
C THR A 169 -21.03 2.83 7.69
N PRO A 170 -22.27 3.32 7.55
CA PRO A 170 -23.31 2.58 6.83
C PRO A 170 -22.87 2.34 5.39
N LEU A 171 -22.92 1.10 4.92
CA LEU A 171 -22.46 0.74 3.57
C LEU A 171 -23.30 1.38 2.46
N ASP A 172 -24.58 1.62 2.75
CA ASP A 172 -25.56 2.32 1.91
C ASP A 172 -25.59 3.84 2.15
N GLY A 173 -24.71 4.35 3.03
CA GLY A 173 -24.63 5.76 3.38
C GLY A 173 -24.01 6.63 2.29
N GLU A 174 -24.34 7.92 2.33
CA GLU A 174 -23.88 8.92 1.35
C GLU A 174 -22.36 8.96 1.20
N ALA A 175 -21.61 8.83 2.31
CA ALA A 175 -20.16 8.91 2.32
C ALA A 175 -19.48 7.70 1.64
N VAL A 176 -20.02 6.48 1.82
CA VAL A 176 -19.54 5.30 1.08
C VAL A 176 -19.94 5.40 -0.39
N GLY A 177 -21.12 5.93 -0.69
CA GLY A 177 -21.55 6.24 -2.05
C GLY A 177 -20.63 7.27 -2.74
N ALA A 178 -20.17 8.30 -2.02
CA ALA A 178 -19.21 9.29 -2.49
C ALA A 178 -17.84 8.66 -2.81
N LEU A 179 -17.31 7.81 -1.91
CA LEU A 179 -16.10 7.04 -2.18
C LEU A 179 -16.23 6.17 -3.44
N CYS A 180 -17.37 5.49 -3.58
CA CYS A 180 -17.67 4.70 -4.76
C CYS A 180 -17.67 5.54 -6.04
N ARG A 181 -18.34 6.71 -6.05
CA ARG A 181 -18.35 7.62 -7.21
C ARG A 181 -16.95 8.10 -7.59
N LEU A 182 -16.08 8.35 -6.61
CA LEU A 182 -14.67 8.69 -6.90
C LEU A 182 -13.92 7.53 -7.56
N LEU A 183 -14.14 6.30 -7.10
CA LEU A 183 -13.54 5.10 -7.70
C LEU A 183 -14.12 4.83 -9.10
N ASP A 184 -15.42 5.04 -9.31
CA ASP A 184 -16.11 4.92 -10.60
C ASP A 184 -15.55 5.90 -11.66
N LYS A 185 -14.99 7.06 -11.25
CA LYS A 185 -14.28 8.01 -12.15
C LYS A 185 -13.08 7.37 -12.84
N GLY A 186 -12.52 6.29 -12.28
CA GLY A 186 -11.49 5.47 -12.91
C GLY A 186 -10.05 5.94 -12.68
N ASN A 187 -9.83 7.15 -12.17
CA ASN A 187 -8.51 7.71 -11.83
C ASN A 187 -8.22 7.72 -10.31
N CYS A 188 -9.10 7.12 -9.51
CA CYS A 188 -8.95 7.01 -8.06
C CYS A 188 -8.61 5.57 -7.65
N TRP A 189 -7.72 5.43 -6.68
CA TRP A 189 -7.33 4.17 -6.04
C TRP A 189 -7.64 4.19 -4.55
N ILE A 190 -7.68 3.02 -3.94
CA ILE A 190 -7.92 2.84 -2.50
C ILE A 190 -6.90 1.87 -1.91
N LYS A 191 -6.32 2.24 -0.76
CA LYS A 191 -5.48 1.34 0.03
C LYS A 191 -6.34 0.49 0.96
N LEU A 192 -6.32 -0.82 0.77
CA LEU A 192 -6.90 -1.79 1.71
C LEU A 192 -5.85 -2.08 2.79
N ALA A 193 -5.71 -1.15 3.72
CA ALA A 193 -4.62 -1.10 4.67
C ALA A 193 -5.09 -0.60 6.04
N ALA A 194 -4.28 -0.91 7.07
CA ALA A 194 -4.40 -0.38 8.42
C ALA A 194 -5.82 -0.36 9.03
N PRO A 195 -6.58 -1.48 8.98
CA PRO A 195 -7.93 -1.53 9.56
C PRO A 195 -7.92 -1.23 11.07
N TYR A 196 -6.79 -1.44 11.75
CA TYR A 196 -6.60 -1.11 13.18
C TYR A 196 -6.70 0.39 13.50
N GLU A 197 -6.65 1.30 12.52
CA GLU A 197 -6.80 2.73 12.77
C GLU A 197 -8.25 3.17 12.99
N THR A 198 -9.23 2.34 12.57
CA THR A 198 -10.66 2.66 12.69
C THR A 198 -11.50 1.53 13.30
N SER A 199 -11.02 0.29 13.22
CA SER A 199 -11.69 -0.88 13.78
C SER A 199 -11.75 -0.81 15.30
N LYS A 200 -12.94 -1.09 15.84
CA LYS A 200 -13.23 -1.29 17.26
C LYS A 200 -13.20 -2.77 17.64
N SER A 201 -13.43 -3.69 16.69
CA SER A 201 -13.37 -5.13 16.98
C SER A 201 -11.93 -5.63 17.15
N GLY A 202 -10.95 -4.97 16.51
CA GLY A 202 -9.53 -5.29 16.67
C GLY A 202 -9.05 -6.57 15.94
N PRO A 203 -7.77 -6.95 16.15
CA PRO A 203 -7.15 -8.08 15.48
C PRO A 203 -7.66 -9.45 15.99
N PRO A 204 -7.46 -10.53 15.20
CA PRO A 204 -6.91 -10.53 13.84
C PRO A 204 -7.96 -10.24 12.76
N ALA A 205 -9.25 -10.23 13.12
CA ALA A 205 -10.33 -10.25 12.15
C ALA A 205 -10.73 -8.86 11.63
N TYR A 206 -10.66 -7.82 12.48
CA TYR A 206 -11.17 -6.48 12.17
C TYR A 206 -12.58 -6.52 11.55
N GLY A 207 -13.46 -7.32 12.15
CA GLY A 207 -14.74 -7.72 11.57
C GLY A 207 -15.69 -6.56 11.25
N ASP A 208 -15.52 -5.41 11.88
CA ASP A 208 -16.27 -4.18 11.57
C ASP A 208 -15.71 -3.40 10.36
N ALA A 209 -14.44 -3.57 9.99
CA ALA A 209 -13.84 -3.00 8.79
C ALA A 209 -14.07 -3.87 7.55
N VAL A 210 -14.23 -5.19 7.73
CA VAL A 210 -14.39 -6.17 6.64
C VAL A 210 -15.54 -5.84 5.68
N PRO A 211 -16.75 -5.43 6.12
CA PRO A 211 -17.86 -5.20 5.18
C PRO A 211 -17.55 -4.12 4.14
N LEU A 212 -16.96 -2.98 4.56
CA LEU A 212 -16.55 -1.94 3.63
C LEU A 212 -15.36 -2.38 2.78
N ALA A 213 -14.33 -2.98 3.40
CA ALA A 213 -13.14 -3.42 2.67
C ALA A 213 -13.48 -4.47 1.60
N ARG A 214 -14.41 -5.39 1.89
CA ARG A 214 -14.89 -6.40 0.94
C ARG A 214 -15.73 -5.79 -0.19
N LEU A 215 -16.61 -4.83 0.12
CA LEU A 215 -17.34 -4.08 -0.91
C LEU A 215 -16.38 -3.43 -1.91
N LEU A 216 -15.33 -2.78 -1.40
CA LEU A 216 -14.32 -2.13 -2.23
C LEU A 216 -13.49 -3.13 -3.04
N ALA A 217 -13.05 -4.21 -2.41
CA ALA A 217 -12.27 -5.28 -3.07
C ALA A 217 -13.06 -5.96 -4.21
N GLN A 218 -14.34 -6.23 -3.99
CA GLN A 218 -15.19 -6.93 -4.97
C GLN A 218 -15.63 -6.00 -6.11
N ARG A 219 -15.96 -4.74 -5.80
CA ARG A 219 -16.45 -3.79 -6.82
C ARG A 219 -15.32 -3.13 -7.61
N TYR A 220 -14.15 -2.91 -6.99
CA TYR A 220 -13.03 -2.20 -7.60
C TYR A 220 -11.69 -2.95 -7.52
N PRO A 221 -11.63 -4.23 -7.92
CA PRO A 221 -10.41 -5.03 -7.81
C PRO A 221 -9.20 -4.45 -8.55
N GLU A 222 -9.43 -3.64 -9.59
CA GLU A 222 -8.39 -2.96 -10.37
C GLU A 222 -7.99 -1.60 -9.80
N ARG A 223 -8.61 -1.18 -8.69
CA ARG A 223 -8.31 0.09 -8.01
C ARG A 223 -7.87 -0.09 -6.56
N CYS A 224 -7.76 -1.32 -6.07
CA CYS A 224 -7.26 -1.61 -4.74
C CYS A 224 -5.76 -1.88 -4.73
N VAL A 225 -5.05 -1.35 -3.74
CA VAL A 225 -3.67 -1.75 -3.43
C VAL A 225 -3.53 -2.11 -1.95
N TRP A 226 -2.58 -2.98 -1.64
CA TRP A 226 -2.28 -3.33 -0.25
C TRP A 226 -1.14 -2.47 0.32
N ALA A 227 -1.19 -2.21 1.61
CA ALA A 227 -0.08 -1.63 2.34
C ALA A 227 -0.04 -2.11 3.79
N SER A 228 1.18 -2.24 4.32
CA SER A 228 1.41 -2.62 5.71
C SER A 228 1.11 -1.48 6.68
N ASN A 229 1.41 -0.23 6.26
CA ASN A 229 1.47 0.93 7.15
C ASN A 229 2.54 0.76 8.26
N TRP A 230 3.59 -0.02 7.98
CA TRP A 230 4.77 -0.14 8.85
C TRP A 230 5.40 1.24 9.08
N PRO A 231 5.85 1.59 10.30
CA PRO A 231 6.03 0.75 11.49
C PRO A 231 4.86 0.84 12.49
N HIS A 232 3.64 1.10 12.02
CA HIS A 232 2.43 1.20 12.85
C HIS A 232 2.56 2.19 14.01
N PRO A 233 2.92 3.47 13.73
CA PRO A 233 3.16 4.46 14.77
C PRO A 233 1.95 4.60 15.70
N ASN A 234 2.20 4.72 17.01
CA ASN A 234 1.20 4.88 18.07
C ASN A 234 0.23 3.70 18.28
N VAL A 235 0.52 2.51 17.73
CA VAL A 235 -0.31 1.31 17.94
C VAL A 235 0.40 0.32 18.87
N LYS A 236 -0.30 -0.10 19.93
CA LYS A 236 0.17 -1.12 20.88
C LYS A 236 -1.00 -2.07 21.25
N PRO A 237 -0.80 -3.40 21.20
CA PRO A 237 0.38 -4.10 20.65
C PRO A 237 0.55 -3.84 19.14
N GLU A 238 1.77 -3.97 18.64
CA GLU A 238 2.06 -3.77 17.22
C GLU A 238 1.37 -4.88 16.39
N PRO A 239 0.65 -4.53 15.31
CA PRO A 239 -0.02 -5.52 14.48
C PRO A 239 1.01 -6.32 13.65
N SER A 240 0.68 -7.58 13.37
CA SER A 240 1.51 -8.42 12.51
C SER A 240 1.34 -8.04 11.04
N ASN A 241 2.42 -7.62 10.38
CA ASN A 241 2.44 -7.33 8.96
C ASN A 241 1.96 -8.51 8.08
N ALA A 242 2.35 -9.73 8.45
CA ALA A 242 1.90 -10.94 7.75
C ALA A 242 0.39 -11.16 7.92
N ALA A 243 -0.14 -10.99 9.13
CA ALA A 243 -1.57 -11.12 9.37
C ALA A 243 -2.39 -10.02 8.66
N LEU A 244 -1.85 -8.80 8.53
CA LEU A 244 -2.48 -7.72 7.76
C LEU A 244 -2.48 -8.01 6.25
N LEU A 245 -1.43 -8.64 5.74
CA LEU A 245 -1.39 -9.10 4.35
C LEU A 245 -2.42 -10.21 4.11
N ASP A 246 -2.45 -11.22 4.98
CA ASP A 246 -3.41 -12.32 4.91
C ASP A 246 -4.86 -11.83 5.01
N TRP A 247 -5.12 -10.88 5.93
CA TRP A 247 -6.42 -10.23 6.07
C TRP A 247 -6.87 -9.56 4.77
N ALA A 248 -6.00 -8.80 4.11
CA ALA A 248 -6.34 -8.13 2.88
C ALA A 248 -6.52 -9.10 1.70
N LEU A 249 -5.69 -10.15 1.61
CA LEU A 249 -5.82 -11.18 0.57
C LEU A 249 -7.13 -11.99 0.71
N ALA A 250 -7.60 -12.19 1.95
CA ALA A 250 -8.86 -12.86 2.25
C ALA A 250 -10.12 -12.06 1.82
N LEU A 251 -9.97 -10.79 1.42
CA LEU A 251 -11.05 -10.00 0.83
C LEU A 251 -11.34 -10.37 -0.65
N PHE A 252 -10.45 -11.15 -1.28
CA PHE A 252 -10.51 -11.51 -2.69
C PHE A 252 -10.68 -13.02 -2.90
N ASP A 253 -11.55 -13.37 -3.85
CA ASP A 253 -12.02 -14.75 -4.05
C ASP A 253 -11.06 -15.63 -4.87
N SER A 254 -10.09 -15.04 -5.58
CA SER A 254 -9.20 -15.80 -6.46
C SER A 254 -7.80 -15.21 -6.56
N GLU A 255 -6.82 -16.07 -6.87
CA GLU A 255 -5.43 -15.68 -7.02
C GLU A 255 -5.17 -14.61 -8.11
N PRO A 256 -5.81 -14.67 -9.30
CA PRO A 256 -5.66 -13.60 -10.29
C PRO A 256 -6.02 -12.21 -9.75
N VAL A 257 -7.07 -12.11 -8.92
CA VAL A 257 -7.49 -10.81 -8.36
C VAL A 257 -6.60 -10.41 -7.18
N ARG A 258 -6.16 -11.36 -6.36
CA ARG A 258 -5.13 -11.11 -5.33
C ARG A 258 -3.82 -10.61 -5.93
N ARG A 259 -3.47 -11.06 -7.14
CA ARG A 259 -2.29 -10.57 -7.86
C ARG A 259 -2.45 -9.09 -8.23
N LYS A 260 -3.63 -8.65 -8.68
CA LYS A 260 -3.91 -7.24 -8.95
C LYS A 260 -3.61 -6.36 -7.74
N LEU A 261 -4.10 -6.76 -6.56
CA LEU A 261 -3.91 -6.04 -5.29
C LEU A 261 -2.44 -5.72 -4.99
N ARG A 262 -1.55 -6.68 -5.22
CA ARG A 262 -0.15 -6.59 -4.75
C ARG A 262 0.87 -6.35 -5.85
N VAL A 263 0.58 -6.69 -7.12
CA VAL A 263 1.53 -6.61 -8.23
C VAL A 263 1.08 -5.63 -9.30
N ASP A 264 -0.05 -5.91 -9.95
CA ASP A 264 -0.41 -5.22 -11.20
C ASP A 264 -0.89 -3.79 -10.94
N ASN A 265 -1.78 -3.60 -9.95
CA ASN A 265 -2.29 -2.27 -9.61
C ASN A 265 -1.16 -1.35 -9.07
N PRO A 266 -0.28 -1.79 -8.14
CA PRO A 266 0.87 -0.97 -7.75
C PRO A 266 1.84 -0.64 -8.89
N ALA A 267 2.01 -1.54 -9.86
CA ALA A 267 2.85 -1.29 -11.02
C ALA A 267 2.30 -0.14 -11.88
N GLU A 268 1.00 -0.17 -12.17
CA GLU A 268 0.32 0.90 -12.89
C GLU A 268 0.34 2.22 -12.10
N LEU A 269 -0.01 2.16 -10.82
CA LEU A 269 -0.17 3.31 -9.94
C LEU A 269 1.15 4.05 -9.70
N TYR A 270 2.26 3.34 -9.50
CA TYR A 270 3.55 3.95 -9.16
C TYR A 270 4.60 3.90 -10.28
N GLY A 271 4.22 3.43 -11.47
CA GLY A 271 5.10 3.41 -12.64
C GLY A 271 6.26 2.43 -12.50
N PHE A 272 5.98 1.21 -12.04
CA PHE A 272 6.93 0.11 -12.12
C PHE A 272 6.80 -0.61 -13.47
N PRO A 273 7.88 -1.19 -14.00
CA PRO A 273 7.80 -2.05 -15.17
C PRO A 273 6.79 -3.19 -14.96
N LEU A 274 5.95 -3.43 -15.96
CA LEU A 274 5.09 -4.60 -15.99
C LEU A 274 5.95 -5.86 -16.12
N LEU A 275 5.65 -6.87 -15.32
CA LEU A 275 6.28 -8.17 -15.46
C LEU A 275 5.60 -8.94 -16.59
N SER A 276 6.39 -9.46 -17.54
CA SER A 276 5.92 -10.40 -18.55
C SER A 276 5.32 -11.65 -17.89
N ALA A 277 4.27 -12.22 -18.50
CA ALA A 277 3.60 -13.42 -17.99
C ALA A 277 4.55 -14.62 -17.76
N GLU A 278 5.66 -14.71 -18.51
CA GLU A 278 6.66 -15.78 -18.42
C GLU A 278 7.54 -15.72 -17.16
N GLY A 279 7.54 -14.60 -16.43
CA GLY A 279 8.33 -14.42 -15.20
C GLY A 279 7.64 -14.90 -13.92
N PHE A 280 6.38 -15.35 -14.01
CA PHE A 280 5.62 -15.79 -12.85
C PHE A 280 5.78 -17.30 -12.63
N HIS A 281 6.77 -17.68 -11.84
CA HIS A 281 6.76 -19.00 -11.20
C HIS A 281 5.88 -18.87 -9.96
N GLY A 282 4.59 -19.21 -10.09
CA GLY A 282 3.72 -19.41 -8.93
C GLY A 282 4.34 -20.42 -7.95
N PRO A 283 3.84 -20.54 -6.71
CA PRO A 283 4.33 -21.57 -5.81
C PRO A 283 4.25 -22.90 -6.53
N ALA A 284 5.41 -23.56 -6.70
CA ALA A 284 5.47 -24.88 -7.30
C ALA A 284 4.49 -25.75 -6.51
N SER A 285 3.40 -26.16 -7.16
CA SER A 285 2.55 -27.21 -6.63
C SER A 285 3.49 -28.36 -6.31
N ALA A 286 3.56 -28.78 -5.05
CA ALA A 286 4.28 -29.98 -4.66
C ALA A 286 3.81 -31.11 -5.57
N GLN A 287 4.60 -31.42 -6.60
CA GLN A 287 4.35 -32.58 -7.43
C GLN A 287 4.51 -33.75 -6.49
N ALA A 288 3.42 -34.50 -6.31
CA ALA A 288 3.43 -35.75 -5.57
C ALA A 288 4.58 -36.59 -6.11
N GLU A 289 5.51 -36.97 -5.23
CA GLU A 289 6.54 -37.93 -5.58
C GLU A 289 5.86 -39.18 -6.17
N PRO A 290 6.34 -39.70 -7.31
CA PRO A 290 5.83 -40.96 -7.81
C PRO A 290 6.14 -42.04 -6.77
N GLY A 291 5.08 -42.62 -6.21
CA GLY A 291 5.17 -43.71 -5.24
C GLY A 291 6.03 -44.87 -5.75
N PRO A 292 6.57 -45.70 -4.84
CA PRO A 292 7.55 -46.71 -5.20
C PRO A 292 6.98 -47.68 -6.23
N ARG A 293 7.75 -47.93 -7.29
CA ARG A 293 7.43 -48.92 -8.34
C ARG A 293 7.23 -50.30 -7.70
N PRO A 294 6.22 -51.08 -8.12
CA PRO A 294 6.04 -52.44 -7.63
C PRO A 294 7.19 -53.32 -8.13
N VAL A 295 7.83 -54.02 -7.20
CA VAL A 295 8.83 -55.05 -7.50
C VAL A 295 8.08 -56.27 -8.03
N SER A 296 8.03 -56.41 -9.36
CA SER A 296 7.61 -57.65 -10.02
C SER A 296 8.77 -58.64 -10.01
N GLY A 297 8.62 -59.76 -9.30
CA GLY A 297 9.66 -60.78 -9.23
C GLY A 297 9.23 -62.10 -8.58
N ILE A 298 8.04 -62.62 -8.90
CA ILE A 298 7.73 -64.03 -8.64
C ILE A 298 8.35 -64.85 -9.76
N ARG A 299 9.46 -65.55 -9.46
CA ARG A 299 9.87 -66.73 -10.22
C ARG A 299 9.43 -67.96 -9.44
N ALA A 300 8.43 -68.63 -10.00
CA ALA A 300 8.09 -70.00 -9.66
C ALA A 300 9.25 -70.93 -10.08
N ALA A 301 9.68 -71.78 -9.16
CA ALA A 301 10.42 -73.00 -9.46
C ALA A 301 9.55 -74.19 -9.05
N ARG A 302 9.21 -75.03 -10.03
CA ARG A 302 8.60 -76.35 -9.85
C ARG A 302 9.66 -77.41 -10.13
N ARG A 303 9.65 -78.46 -9.30
CA ARG A 303 10.24 -79.82 -9.47
C ARG A 303 11.77 -79.84 -9.36
N SER A 304 12.40 -80.72 -8.60
CA SER A 304 12.06 -82.08 -8.13
C SER A 304 12.47 -82.30 -6.68
#